data_AF-A0A537YTN8-F1
#
_entry.id   AF-A0A537YTN8-F1
#
_cell.length_a   1.000
_cell.length_b   1.000
_cell.length_c   1.000
_cell.angle_alpha   90.00
_cell.angle_beta   90.00
_cell.angle_gamma   90.00
#
_symmetry.space_group_name_H-M   'P 1'
#
loop_
_entity.id
_entity.type
_entity.pdbx_description
1 polymer ?
#
loop_
_entity_poly.entity_id
_entity_poly.type
_entity_poly.pdbx_seq_one_letter_code
_entity_poly.pdbx_strand_id
1 'polypeptide(L)'
;MSHRLLASAWARALAIFLASLAPLFAVCAYAEAAPTTRVVYAAGKIVPIPASIPHAEGDMVDQRIIPNLRWIAARYPIYVTDGYSGPLPNGEHAGCNGCHVKNSDHYNGLAVDIVPLTPSSKCDANWAGITRLALFAEPEQNKPVPPFRWVGYDGDAGHGCGNHLHLSWNHAVAPMFQLAEWVEVMAVNFTGVKPSKKKKPKAAPRAPAGPPGGIGQVLTGGVSARPHGD
;
A
#
# COMPACT_ATOMS: atom_id res chain seq x y z
N MET A 1 52.61 51.33 30.48
CA MET A 1 51.29 50.65 30.57
C MET A 1 51.13 49.80 29.33
N SER A 2 51.08 48.48 29.52
CA SER A 2 51.55 47.48 28.55
C SER A 2 50.44 47.04 27.59
N HIS A 3 50.75 47.03 26.30
CA HIS A 3 49.96 46.56 25.16
C HIS A 3 49.48 45.08 25.23
N ARG A 4 49.68 44.39 26.35
CA ARG A 4 49.38 42.96 26.52
C ARG A 4 47.92 42.65 26.89
N LEU A 5 47.11 43.65 27.29
CA LEU A 5 45.73 43.41 27.75
C LEU A 5 44.70 43.34 26.61
N LEU A 6 44.94 43.98 25.45
CA LEU A 6 43.98 44.06 24.34
C LEU A 6 43.90 42.78 23.48
N ALA A 7 44.95 41.95 23.47
CA ALA A 7 44.97 40.72 22.67
C ALA A 7 44.13 39.57 23.27
N SER A 8 43.72 39.68 24.55
CA SER A 8 43.03 38.60 25.26
C SER A 8 41.50 38.62 25.14
N ALA A 9 40.92 39.78 24.78
CA ALA A 9 39.47 39.94 24.67
C ALA A 9 38.91 39.41 23.33
N TRP A 10 39.70 39.47 22.26
CA TRP A 10 39.28 39.02 20.92
C TRP A 10 39.35 37.49 20.75
N ALA A 11 40.27 36.83 21.45
CA ALA A 11 40.41 35.37 21.40
C ALA A 11 39.24 34.62 22.09
N ARG A 12 38.56 35.25 23.06
CA ARG A 12 37.42 34.64 23.78
C ARG A 12 36.08 34.84 23.06
N ALA A 13 35.93 35.90 22.27
CA ALA A 13 34.72 36.13 21.47
C ALA A 13 34.63 35.18 20.25
N LEU A 14 35.78 34.80 19.66
CA LEU A 14 35.82 33.87 18.53
C LEU A 14 35.54 32.41 18.93
N ALA A 15 35.91 32.02 20.15
CA ALA A 15 35.70 30.66 20.66
C ALA A 15 34.22 30.37 21.01
N ILE A 16 33.42 31.39 21.34
CA ILE A 16 31.99 31.22 21.65
C ILE A 16 31.15 31.21 20.36
N PHE A 17 31.62 31.82 19.27
CA PHE A 17 30.92 31.79 17.98
C PHE A 17 31.15 30.50 17.17
N LEU A 18 32.24 29.77 17.43
CA LEU A 18 32.54 28.50 16.74
C LEU A 18 31.95 27.27 17.44
N ALA A 19 31.50 27.39 18.68
CA ALA A 19 30.88 26.28 19.44
C ALA A 19 29.35 26.20 19.27
N SER A 20 28.70 27.16 18.62
CA SER A 20 27.24 27.21 18.45
C SER A 20 26.71 26.78 17.08
N LEU A 21 27.59 26.43 16.13
CA LEU A 21 27.21 25.96 14.78
C LEU A 21 27.28 24.43 14.62
N ALA A 22 27.62 23.70 15.68
CA ALA A 22 27.94 22.27 15.63
C ALA A 22 26.78 21.28 15.87
N PRO A 23 25.48 21.63 15.73
CA PRO A 23 24.48 20.61 15.47
C PRO A 23 23.60 20.91 14.24
N LEU A 24 24.10 21.67 13.24
CA LEU A 24 23.35 21.94 12.00
C LEU A 24 23.70 20.99 10.83
N PHE A 25 24.65 20.08 11.02
CA PHE A 25 25.15 19.20 9.95
C PHE A 25 25.18 17.73 10.36
N ALA A 26 24.02 17.13 10.64
CA ALA A 26 23.88 15.66 10.59
C ALA A 26 22.41 15.20 10.57
N VAL A 27 21.55 15.84 9.77
CA VAL A 27 20.46 15.07 9.15
C VAL A 27 20.87 14.84 7.72
N CYS A 28 21.90 14.01 7.53
CA CYS A 28 21.97 13.23 6.30
C CYS A 28 20.72 12.35 6.33
N ALA A 29 19.63 12.86 5.76
CA ALA A 29 18.55 12.01 5.31
C ALA A 29 19.24 11.01 4.39
N TYR A 30 19.44 9.80 4.89
CA TYR A 30 19.77 8.67 4.04
C TYR A 30 18.61 8.58 3.06
N ALA A 31 18.80 9.14 1.86
CA ALA A 31 17.98 8.80 0.71
C ALA A 31 18.28 7.33 0.44
N GLU A 32 17.61 6.46 1.18
CA GLU A 32 17.66 5.03 0.93
C GLU A 32 17.17 4.84 -0.51
N ALA A 33 17.98 4.20 -1.34
CA ALA A 33 17.60 3.97 -2.73
C ALA A 33 16.25 3.26 -2.75
N ALA A 34 15.28 3.86 -3.45
CA ALA A 34 13.96 3.27 -3.62
C ALA A 34 14.12 1.84 -4.14
N PRO A 35 13.35 0.86 -3.62
CA PRO A 35 13.34 -0.47 -4.21
C PRO A 35 12.98 -0.37 -5.69
N THR A 36 13.62 -1.18 -6.52
CA THR A 36 13.16 -1.34 -7.91
C THR A 36 11.73 -1.86 -7.92
N THR A 37 11.00 -1.64 -9.02
CA THR A 37 9.64 -2.14 -9.17
C THR A 37 9.58 -3.36 -10.08
N ARG A 38 8.48 -4.11 -9.99
CA ARG A 38 8.17 -5.23 -10.91
C ARG A 38 6.67 -5.39 -11.06
N VAL A 39 6.24 -5.86 -12.23
CA VAL A 39 4.84 -6.23 -12.48
C VAL A 39 4.58 -7.66 -12.03
N VAL A 40 3.45 -7.87 -11.37
CA VAL A 40 2.97 -9.17 -10.88
C VAL A 40 1.68 -9.54 -11.60
N TYR A 41 1.74 -10.55 -12.48
CA TYR A 41 0.60 -11.10 -13.25
C TYR A 41 -0.19 -12.18 -12.50
N ALA A 42 0.04 -12.37 -11.21
CA ALA A 42 -0.65 -13.38 -10.44
C ALA A 42 -2.09 -12.94 -10.13
N ALA A 43 -3.02 -13.89 -10.08
CA ALA A 43 -4.38 -13.63 -9.61
C ALA A 43 -4.36 -12.94 -8.24
N GLY A 44 -5.08 -11.84 -8.13
CA GLY A 44 -5.27 -11.13 -6.87
C GLY A 44 -6.04 -11.95 -5.85
N LYS A 45 -6.00 -11.50 -4.60
CA LYS A 45 -6.90 -12.00 -3.56
C LYS A 45 -7.07 -10.92 -2.50
N ILE A 46 -8.31 -10.55 -2.16
CA ILE A 46 -8.59 -9.73 -0.99
C ILE A 46 -8.32 -10.55 0.28
N VAL A 47 -7.45 -10.03 1.14
CA VAL A 47 -7.01 -10.67 2.37
C VAL A 47 -6.90 -9.64 3.50
N PRO A 48 -7.06 -10.05 4.78
CA PRO A 48 -6.82 -9.15 5.90
C PRO A 48 -5.40 -8.60 5.86
N ILE A 49 -5.23 -7.33 6.24
CA ILE A 49 -3.91 -6.78 6.51
C ILE A 49 -3.32 -7.54 7.71
N PRO A 50 -2.09 -8.06 7.64
CA PRO A 50 -1.50 -8.78 8.77
C PRO A 50 -1.12 -7.84 9.91
N ALA A 51 -1.27 -8.29 11.16
CA ALA A 51 -0.91 -7.54 12.38
C ALA A 51 0.55 -7.02 12.44
N SER A 52 1.43 -7.49 11.55
CA SER A 52 2.78 -6.92 11.36
C SER A 52 2.78 -5.50 10.77
N ILE A 53 1.64 -5.01 10.30
CA ILE A 53 1.42 -3.67 9.73
C ILE A 53 0.37 -3.02 10.65
N PRO A 54 0.60 -1.85 11.23
CA PRO A 54 -0.44 -1.15 12.00
C PRO A 54 -1.61 -0.74 11.10
N HIS A 55 -2.83 -1.17 11.41
CA HIS A 55 -4.03 -0.93 10.60
C HIS A 55 -5.32 -1.00 11.42
N ALA A 56 -6.41 -0.46 10.87
CA ALA A 56 -7.76 -0.57 11.44
C ALA A 56 -8.27 -2.01 11.42
N GLU A 57 -9.01 -2.39 12.45
CA GLU A 57 -9.55 -3.75 12.57
C GLU A 57 -10.48 -4.08 11.39
N GLY A 58 -10.26 -5.24 10.77
CA GLY A 58 -11.07 -5.71 9.66
C GLY A 58 -10.62 -5.19 8.29
N ASP A 59 -9.64 -4.29 8.21
CA ASP A 59 -9.14 -3.81 6.91
C ASP A 59 -8.51 -4.95 6.10
N MET A 60 -8.78 -4.90 4.81
CA MET A 60 -8.32 -5.87 3.84
C MET A 60 -7.65 -5.19 2.65
N VAL A 61 -6.82 -5.90 1.90
CA VAL A 61 -6.19 -5.40 0.67
C VAL A 61 -5.97 -6.55 -0.31
N ASP A 62 -5.59 -6.25 -1.55
CA ASP A 62 -5.02 -7.25 -2.45
C ASP A 62 -3.71 -7.81 -1.86
N GLN A 63 -3.60 -9.14 -1.78
CA GLN A 63 -2.42 -9.80 -1.20
C GLN A 63 -1.10 -9.38 -1.84
N ARG A 64 -1.12 -8.92 -3.10
CA ARG A 64 0.06 -8.54 -3.87
C ARG A 64 0.74 -7.29 -3.30
N ILE A 65 -0.02 -6.39 -2.64
CA ILE A 65 0.54 -5.16 -2.06
C ILE A 65 1.00 -5.33 -0.59
N ILE A 66 0.68 -6.44 0.08
CA ILE A 66 1.11 -6.69 1.47
C ILE A 66 2.63 -6.55 1.67
N PRO A 67 3.50 -7.10 0.81
CA PRO A 67 4.95 -6.88 0.95
C PRO A 67 5.32 -5.40 0.91
N ASN A 68 4.67 -4.61 0.04
CA ASN A 68 4.91 -3.17 -0.04
C ASN A 68 4.50 -2.48 1.26
N LEU A 69 3.29 -2.76 1.77
CA LEU A 69 2.81 -2.19 3.02
C LEU A 69 3.71 -2.54 4.21
N ARG A 70 4.24 -3.76 4.27
CA ARG A 70 5.23 -4.14 5.29
C ARG A 70 6.52 -3.33 5.15
N TRP A 71 7.00 -3.12 3.93
CA TRP A 71 8.20 -2.31 3.67
C TRP A 71 8.00 -0.86 4.09
N ILE A 72 6.84 -0.29 3.78
CA ILE A 72 6.47 1.08 4.18
C ILE A 72 6.37 1.15 5.71
N ALA A 73 5.63 0.25 6.36
CA ALA A 73 5.47 0.24 7.81
C ALA A 73 6.79 0.05 8.59
N ALA A 74 7.77 -0.61 8.00
CA ALA A 74 9.10 -0.75 8.59
C ALA A 74 9.96 0.53 8.54
N ARG A 75 9.57 1.52 7.73
CA ARG A 75 10.35 2.75 7.45
C ARG A 75 9.66 4.03 7.85
N TYR A 76 8.34 4.02 7.82
CA TYR A 76 7.50 5.16 8.10
C TYR A 76 6.57 4.82 9.27
N PRO A 77 6.37 5.75 10.23
CA PRO A 77 5.45 5.55 11.34
C PRO A 77 4.01 5.69 10.85
N ILE A 78 3.51 4.68 10.14
CA ILE A 78 2.17 4.67 9.53
C ILE A 78 1.17 3.90 10.36
N TYR A 79 -0.10 4.26 10.19
CA TYR A 79 -1.25 3.44 10.50
C TYR A 79 -2.21 3.47 9.31
N VAL A 80 -2.61 2.31 8.80
CA VAL A 80 -3.57 2.19 7.70
C VAL A 80 -4.99 2.30 8.26
N THR A 81 -5.78 3.25 7.77
CA THR A 81 -7.15 3.50 8.25
C THR A 81 -8.23 2.97 7.32
N ASP A 82 -7.90 2.73 6.06
CA ASP A 82 -8.78 2.08 5.10
C ASP A 82 -7.94 1.36 4.03
N GLY A 83 -8.52 0.31 3.44
CA GLY A 83 -7.96 -0.46 2.34
C GLY A 83 -9.06 -0.82 1.35
N TYR A 84 -9.38 -2.11 1.24
CA TYR A 84 -10.48 -2.59 0.42
C TYR A 84 -11.83 -2.21 1.03
N SER A 85 -12.62 -1.43 0.29
CA SER A 85 -13.96 -0.99 0.68
C SER A 85 -15.02 -1.63 -0.22
N GLY A 86 -15.38 -2.89 0.01
CA GLY A 86 -16.27 -3.61 -0.92
C GLY A 86 -16.80 -4.95 -0.42
N PRO A 87 -17.67 -5.59 -1.23
CA PRO A 87 -18.31 -6.85 -0.86
C PRO A 87 -17.31 -8.01 -0.83
N LEU A 88 -17.49 -8.90 0.14
CA LEU A 88 -16.71 -10.12 0.31
C LEU A 88 -17.47 -11.35 -0.20
N PRO A 89 -16.76 -12.43 -0.61
CA PRO A 89 -17.41 -13.64 -1.14
C PRO A 89 -18.37 -14.33 -0.17
N ASN A 90 -18.26 -14.08 1.13
CA ASN A 90 -19.16 -14.60 2.17
C ASN A 90 -20.42 -13.75 2.36
N GLY A 91 -20.61 -12.68 1.59
CA GLY A 91 -21.73 -11.75 1.70
C GLY A 91 -21.52 -10.63 2.72
N GLU A 92 -20.38 -10.61 3.43
CA GLU A 92 -19.99 -9.48 4.27
C GLU A 92 -19.43 -8.32 3.42
N HIS A 93 -19.08 -7.22 4.06
CA HIS A 93 -18.50 -6.05 3.43
C HIS A 93 -17.29 -5.61 4.25
N ALA A 94 -16.17 -5.34 3.60
CA ALA A 94 -14.97 -4.76 4.21
C ALA A 94 -14.92 -3.25 3.96
N GLY A 95 -14.33 -2.50 4.88
CA GLY A 95 -14.24 -1.05 4.81
C GLY A 95 -15.60 -0.36 4.84
N CYS A 96 -15.68 0.83 4.23
CA CYS A 96 -16.89 1.66 4.23
C CYS A 96 -17.84 1.30 3.08
N ASN A 97 -19.12 1.66 3.20
CA ASN A 97 -20.08 1.55 2.09
C ASN A 97 -20.29 2.91 1.41
N GLY A 98 -19.69 3.08 0.23
CA GLY A 98 -19.87 4.27 -0.62
C GLY A 98 -19.15 5.54 -0.15
N CYS A 99 -18.12 5.43 0.69
CA CYS A 99 -17.33 6.61 1.09
C CYS A 99 -16.29 7.04 0.05
N HIS A 100 -16.07 6.22 -0.98
CA HIS A 100 -15.09 6.48 -2.05
C HIS A 100 -15.77 6.90 -3.35
N VAL A 101 -15.09 7.76 -4.11
CA VAL A 101 -15.55 8.18 -5.44
C VAL A 101 -15.68 6.99 -6.39
N LYS A 102 -16.56 7.10 -7.39
CA LYS A 102 -16.74 6.07 -8.42
C LYS A 102 -15.39 5.77 -9.09
N ASN A 103 -15.06 4.49 -9.22
CA ASN A 103 -13.79 3.97 -9.75
C ASN A 103 -12.56 4.23 -8.86
N SER A 104 -12.75 4.45 -7.56
CA SER A 104 -11.64 4.42 -6.60
C SER A 104 -10.95 3.06 -6.55
N ASP A 105 -9.62 3.07 -6.47
CA ASP A 105 -8.79 1.86 -6.38
C ASP A 105 -8.98 1.11 -5.05
N HIS A 106 -9.60 1.75 -4.04
CA HIS A 106 -10.10 1.06 -2.82
C HIS A 106 -11.08 -0.06 -3.17
N TYR A 107 -11.90 0.13 -4.21
CA TYR A 107 -12.85 -0.90 -4.66
C TYR A 107 -12.18 -2.10 -5.32
N ASN A 108 -10.89 -2.04 -5.60
CA ASN A 108 -10.12 -3.13 -6.19
C ASN A 108 -9.12 -3.73 -5.20
N GLY A 109 -9.04 -3.16 -3.98
CA GLY A 109 -8.09 -3.54 -2.93
C GLY A 109 -6.67 -3.07 -3.21
N LEU A 110 -6.51 -2.05 -4.06
CA LEU A 110 -5.24 -1.55 -4.56
C LEU A 110 -4.99 -0.10 -4.16
N ALA A 111 -5.67 0.36 -3.11
CA ALA A 111 -5.40 1.61 -2.42
C ALA A 111 -5.39 1.41 -0.91
N VAL A 112 -4.73 2.33 -0.21
CA VAL A 112 -4.78 2.47 1.24
C VAL A 112 -4.81 3.94 1.64
N ASP A 113 -5.54 4.23 2.71
CA ASP A 113 -5.48 5.52 3.40
C ASP A 113 -4.62 5.38 4.64
N ILE A 114 -3.68 6.31 4.81
CA ILE A 114 -2.63 6.24 5.81
C ILE A 114 -2.61 7.52 6.65
N VAL A 115 -2.53 7.35 7.96
CA VAL A 115 -2.32 8.41 8.93
C VAL A 115 -1.06 8.14 9.77
N PRO A 116 -0.58 9.12 10.56
CA PRO A 116 0.50 8.86 11.50
C PRO A 116 0.18 7.76 12.51
N LEU A 117 1.16 6.90 12.82
CA LEU A 117 1.03 5.85 13.82
C LEU A 117 0.64 6.39 15.19
N THR A 118 1.17 7.55 15.57
CA THR A 118 0.68 8.33 16.71
C THR A 118 -0.39 9.28 16.18
N PRO A 119 -1.69 9.05 16.47
CA PRO A 119 -2.76 9.80 15.83
C PRO A 119 -2.67 11.31 16.09
N SER A 120 -2.93 12.10 15.04
CA SER A 120 -3.10 13.54 15.16
C SER A 120 -4.07 14.06 14.10
N SER A 121 -5.01 14.91 14.53
CA SER A 121 -5.93 15.63 13.65
C SER A 121 -5.38 16.98 13.18
N LYS A 122 -4.15 17.33 13.56
CA LYS A 122 -3.51 18.59 13.20
C LYS A 122 -2.23 18.32 12.43
N CYS A 123 -1.84 19.26 11.59
CA CYS A 123 -0.55 19.21 10.96
C CYS A 123 0.58 19.52 11.94
N ASP A 124 1.13 18.48 12.55
CA ASP A 124 2.17 18.55 13.57
C ASP A 124 3.32 17.57 13.30
N ALA A 125 4.22 17.40 14.27
CA ALA A 125 5.40 16.56 14.13
C ALA A 125 5.09 15.07 13.85
N ASN A 126 3.90 14.57 14.21
CA ASN A 126 3.52 13.19 13.91
C ASN A 126 3.35 12.96 12.40
N TRP A 127 2.96 14.00 11.66
CA TRP A 127 2.79 13.95 10.20
C TRP A 127 4.10 13.96 9.42
N ALA A 128 5.23 14.29 10.04
CA ALA A 128 6.52 14.37 9.34
C ALA A 128 6.90 13.04 8.64
N GLY A 129 6.55 11.90 9.24
CA GLY A 129 6.76 10.59 8.62
C GLY A 129 5.89 10.37 7.38
N ILE A 130 4.63 10.82 7.43
CA ILE A 130 3.66 10.69 6.35
C ILE A 130 4.02 11.63 5.19
N THR A 131 4.39 12.88 5.48
CA THR A 131 4.88 13.80 4.44
C THR A 131 6.12 13.27 3.74
N ARG A 132 7.06 12.63 4.46
CA ARG A 132 8.22 11.97 3.82
C ARG A 132 7.82 10.79 2.93
N LEU A 133 6.78 10.04 3.30
CA LEU A 133 6.26 8.95 2.48
C LEU A 133 5.57 9.50 1.23
N ALA A 134 4.78 10.57 1.35
CA ALA A 134 4.16 11.25 0.23
C ALA A 134 5.23 11.73 -0.77
N LEU A 135 6.27 12.43 -0.30
CA LEU A 135 7.37 12.89 -1.14
C LEU A 135 8.20 11.76 -1.76
N PHE A 136 8.25 10.58 -1.13
CA PHE A 136 8.86 9.40 -1.72
C PHE A 136 8.01 8.83 -2.86
N ALA A 137 6.69 8.78 -2.68
CA ALA A 137 5.75 8.23 -3.63
C ALA A 137 5.44 9.19 -4.79
N GLU A 138 5.49 10.49 -4.54
CA GLU A 138 5.23 11.58 -5.47
C GLU A 138 6.12 12.79 -5.13
N PRO A 139 7.33 12.85 -5.70
CA PRO A 139 8.25 13.96 -5.46
C PRO A 139 7.78 15.29 -6.09
N GLU A 140 6.92 15.22 -7.10
CA GLU A 140 6.31 16.38 -7.77
C GLU A 140 4.80 16.14 -7.90
N GLN A 141 3.97 17.10 -7.48
CA GLN A 141 2.51 16.97 -7.47
C GLN A 141 1.94 16.54 -8.83
N ASN A 142 0.98 15.61 -8.80
CA ASN A 142 0.38 14.93 -9.94
C ASN A 142 1.36 14.10 -10.78
N LYS A 143 2.51 13.71 -10.24
CA LYS A 143 3.53 12.88 -10.89
C LYS A 143 4.05 11.79 -9.95
N PRO A 144 3.20 10.82 -9.57
CA PRO A 144 3.62 9.69 -8.76
C PRO A 144 4.72 8.90 -9.46
N VAL A 145 5.66 8.37 -8.68
CA VAL A 145 6.70 7.47 -9.18
C VAL A 145 6.26 6.01 -9.00
N PRO A 146 6.68 5.09 -9.89
CA PRO A 146 6.39 3.68 -9.73
C PRO A 146 6.81 3.15 -8.34
N PRO A 147 6.01 2.25 -7.74
CA PRO A 147 4.89 1.55 -8.34
C PRO A 147 3.53 2.25 -8.15
N PHE A 148 3.52 3.50 -7.70
CA PHE A 148 2.28 4.20 -7.36
C PHE A 148 1.59 4.73 -8.62
N ARG A 149 0.27 4.59 -8.64
CA ARG A 149 -0.61 5.08 -9.71
C ARG A 149 -1.15 6.46 -9.40
N TRP A 150 -1.58 6.65 -8.15
CA TRP A 150 -2.05 7.91 -7.64
C TRP A 150 -1.62 8.06 -6.17
N VAL A 151 -1.26 9.29 -5.82
CA VAL A 151 -0.89 9.70 -4.47
C VAL A 151 -1.77 10.90 -4.17
N GLY A 152 -2.57 10.81 -3.12
CA GLY A 152 -3.40 11.90 -2.65
C GLY A 152 -2.82 12.46 -1.37
N TYR A 153 -2.29 13.69 -1.42
CA TYR A 153 -1.72 14.35 -0.24
C TYR A 153 -1.94 15.88 -0.27
N ASP A 154 -1.00 16.66 0.25
CA ASP A 154 -1.06 18.13 0.31
C ASP A 154 -1.17 18.73 -1.10
N GLY A 155 -2.35 19.21 -1.44
CA GLY A 155 -2.68 19.71 -2.78
C GLY A 155 -3.95 19.08 -3.35
N ASP A 156 -4.36 17.92 -2.82
CA ASP A 156 -5.56 17.19 -3.24
C ASP A 156 -6.70 17.39 -2.23
N ALA A 157 -7.90 17.66 -2.76
CA ALA A 157 -9.06 17.89 -1.91
C ALA A 157 -9.37 16.66 -1.04
N GLY A 158 -9.51 16.87 0.27
CA GLY A 158 -9.79 15.80 1.23
C GLY A 158 -8.59 14.95 1.62
N HIS A 159 -7.37 15.35 1.25
CA HIS A 159 -6.13 14.65 1.58
C HIS A 159 -5.13 15.59 2.24
N GLY A 160 -3.99 15.05 2.63
CA GLY A 160 -2.90 15.82 3.22
C GLY A 160 -2.91 15.82 4.74
N CYS A 161 -2.09 16.70 5.27
CA CYS A 161 -1.81 16.81 6.69
C CYS A 161 -3.08 17.10 7.52
N GLY A 162 -3.35 16.29 8.54
CA GLY A 162 -4.57 16.36 9.36
C GLY A 162 -5.77 15.59 8.79
N ASN A 163 -5.63 14.99 7.61
CA ASN A 163 -6.63 14.11 7.00
C ASN A 163 -6.07 12.69 6.82
N HIS A 164 -5.51 12.36 5.66
CA HIS A 164 -4.78 11.12 5.37
C HIS A 164 -3.89 11.29 4.13
N LEU A 165 -2.94 10.38 3.97
CA LEU A 165 -2.23 10.11 2.73
C LEU A 165 -2.91 8.94 2.04
N HIS A 166 -3.34 9.14 0.80
CA HIS A 166 -3.81 8.05 -0.05
C HIS A 166 -2.65 7.54 -0.91
N LEU A 167 -2.50 6.21 -1.00
CA LEU A 167 -1.60 5.57 -1.95
C LEU A 167 -2.34 4.49 -2.73
N SER A 168 -2.28 4.54 -4.06
CA SER A 168 -2.71 3.44 -4.93
C SER A 168 -1.61 2.93 -5.85
N TRP A 169 -1.73 1.68 -6.30
CA TRP A 169 -0.70 1.01 -7.12
C TRP A 169 -1.04 1.00 -8.61
N ASN A 170 -0.02 1.02 -9.47
CA ASN A 170 -0.21 0.77 -10.90
C ASN A 170 -0.78 -0.63 -11.09
N HIS A 171 -1.85 -0.73 -11.88
CA HIS A 171 -2.52 -1.99 -12.13
C HIS A 171 -3.23 -2.01 -13.48
N ALA A 172 -3.58 -3.22 -13.93
CA ALA A 172 -4.42 -3.42 -15.12
C ALA A 172 -5.78 -2.75 -14.92
N VAL A 173 -6.38 -2.20 -15.98
CA VAL A 173 -7.76 -1.69 -15.90
C VAL A 173 -8.67 -2.77 -15.31
N ALA A 174 -9.40 -2.41 -14.26
CA ALA A 174 -10.30 -3.31 -13.55
C ALA A 174 -11.61 -2.58 -13.24
N PRO A 175 -12.78 -3.18 -13.51
CA PRO A 175 -14.05 -2.66 -13.01
C PRO A 175 -14.07 -2.65 -11.49
N MET A 176 -14.92 -1.80 -10.91
CA MET A 176 -15.20 -1.76 -9.47
C MET A 176 -15.48 -3.17 -8.92
N PHE A 177 -14.87 -3.51 -7.79
CA PHE A 177 -14.98 -4.82 -7.13
C PHE A 177 -14.39 -6.02 -7.87
N GLN A 178 -13.65 -5.79 -8.96
CA GLN A 178 -12.92 -6.84 -9.67
C GLN A 178 -11.41 -6.75 -9.41
N LEU A 179 -10.73 -7.88 -9.32
CA LEU A 179 -9.29 -7.88 -9.08
C LEU A 179 -8.54 -7.61 -10.39
N ALA A 180 -7.59 -6.68 -10.36
CA ALA A 180 -6.77 -6.37 -11.53
C ALA A 180 -5.92 -7.58 -11.94
N GLU A 181 -5.77 -7.81 -13.25
CA GLU A 181 -4.97 -8.90 -13.82
C GLU A 181 -3.49 -8.80 -13.38
N TRP A 182 -2.94 -7.59 -13.41
CA TRP A 182 -1.58 -7.31 -12.95
C TRP A 182 -1.54 -6.09 -12.03
N VAL A 183 -0.51 -6.06 -11.17
CA VAL A 183 -0.19 -4.95 -10.27
C VAL A 183 1.32 -4.74 -10.29
N GLU A 184 1.77 -3.49 -10.39
CA GLU A 184 3.16 -3.12 -10.18
C GLU A 184 3.43 -2.99 -8.68
N VAL A 185 4.54 -3.56 -8.21
CA VAL A 185 4.90 -3.57 -6.78
C VAL A 185 6.39 -3.27 -6.61
N MET A 186 6.78 -2.84 -5.40
CA MET A 186 8.19 -2.80 -5.03
C MET A 186 8.75 -4.23 -5.01
N ALA A 187 9.94 -4.42 -5.56
CA ALA A 187 10.66 -5.70 -5.61
C ALA A 187 11.34 -6.00 -4.26
N VAL A 188 10.54 -6.04 -3.20
CA VAL A 188 11.01 -6.23 -1.82
C VAL A 188 10.92 -7.70 -1.42
N ASN A 189 12.03 -8.26 -0.93
CA ASN A 189 12.10 -9.63 -0.43
C ASN A 189 11.93 -9.63 1.08
N PHE A 190 10.78 -10.08 1.58
CA PHE A 190 10.59 -10.36 3.01
C PHE A 190 10.87 -11.84 3.27
N THR A 191 12.07 -12.14 3.75
CA THR A 191 12.46 -13.49 4.20
C THR A 191 11.80 -13.90 5.54
N GLY A 192 11.03 -13.02 6.17
CA GLY A 192 10.47 -13.21 7.52
C GLY A 192 9.09 -13.86 7.62
N VAL A 193 8.37 -14.07 6.52
CA VAL A 193 7.08 -14.79 6.57
C VAL A 193 7.27 -16.15 5.91
N LYS A 194 7.44 -17.19 6.74
CA LYS A 194 7.16 -18.55 6.27
C LYS A 194 5.74 -18.51 5.70
N PRO A 195 5.51 -18.84 4.42
CA PRO A 195 4.16 -18.99 3.92
C PRO A 195 3.45 -19.91 4.89
N SER A 196 2.29 -19.49 5.42
CA SER A 196 1.48 -20.40 6.21
C SER A 196 1.31 -21.65 5.36
N LYS A 197 1.68 -22.81 5.91
CA LYS A 197 1.45 -24.07 5.21
C LYS A 197 -0.06 -24.15 4.98
N LYS A 198 -0.52 -23.77 3.78
CA LYS A 198 -1.88 -24.06 3.34
C LYS A 198 -2.01 -25.57 3.54
N LYS A 199 -2.87 -25.99 4.48
CA LYS A 199 -3.31 -27.38 4.51
C LYS A 199 -3.85 -27.65 3.11
N LYS A 200 -3.25 -28.61 2.38
CA LYS A 200 -3.82 -29.10 1.14
C LYS A 200 -5.32 -29.33 1.40
N PRO A 201 -6.23 -28.79 0.58
CA PRO A 201 -7.63 -29.15 0.67
C PRO A 201 -7.69 -30.68 0.69
N LYS A 202 -8.36 -31.25 1.71
CA LYS A 202 -8.68 -32.67 1.68
C LYS A 202 -9.42 -32.91 0.37
N ALA A 203 -8.94 -33.86 -0.43
CA ALA A 203 -9.64 -34.26 -1.64
C ALA A 203 -11.10 -34.53 -1.28
N ALA A 204 -12.02 -33.98 -2.08
CA ALA A 204 -13.43 -34.25 -1.91
C ALA A 204 -13.66 -35.77 -1.85
N PRO A 205 -14.58 -36.25 -0.98
CA PRO A 205 -14.94 -37.67 -0.96
C PRO A 205 -15.29 -38.10 -2.39
N ARG A 206 -14.71 -39.22 -2.85
CA ARG A 206 -15.11 -39.82 -4.13
C ARG A 206 -16.61 -40.07 -4.07
N ALA A 207 -17.31 -39.68 -5.13
CA ALA A 207 -18.72 -40.04 -5.30
C ALA A 207 -18.87 -41.57 -5.16
N PRO A 208 -19.93 -42.05 -4.49
CA PRO A 208 -20.18 -43.48 -4.39
C PRO A 208 -20.28 -44.09 -5.79
N ALA A 209 -19.80 -45.32 -5.94
CA ALA A 209 -19.94 -46.07 -7.18
C ALA A 209 -21.44 -46.15 -7.53
N GLY A 210 -21.80 -45.62 -8.69
CA GLY A 210 -23.14 -45.78 -9.25
C GLY A 210 -23.48 -47.25 -9.46
N PRO A 211 -24.76 -47.63 -9.37
CA PRO A 211 -25.17 -49.03 -9.50
C PRO A 211 -24.78 -49.59 -10.87
N PRO A 212 -24.40 -50.89 -10.95
CA PRO A 212 -24.01 -51.51 -12.20
C PRO A 212 -25.26 -51.76 -13.05
N GLY A 213 -25.42 -50.97 -14.11
CA GLY A 213 -26.51 -51.13 -15.06
C GLY A 213 -26.19 -50.36 -16.34
N GLY A 214 -25.65 -51.06 -17.33
CA GLY A 214 -25.41 -50.52 -18.66
C GLY A 214 -26.69 -50.45 -19.48
N ILE A 215 -26.83 -49.38 -20.27
CA ILE A 215 -27.52 -49.39 -21.57
C ILE A 215 -27.19 -48.10 -22.34
N GLY A 216 -26.76 -48.28 -23.59
CA GLY A 216 -27.06 -47.37 -24.70
C GLY A 216 -26.17 -46.15 -24.87
N GLN A 217 -25.12 -46.27 -25.69
CA GLN A 217 -24.70 -45.16 -26.54
C GLN A 217 -25.91 -44.72 -27.37
N VAL A 218 -26.27 -43.43 -27.30
CA VAL A 218 -27.04 -42.77 -28.35
C VAL A 218 -26.21 -41.58 -28.83
N LEU A 219 -25.68 -41.75 -30.04
CA LEU A 219 -25.24 -40.69 -30.93
C LEU A 219 -26.47 -39.97 -31.48
N THR A 220 -26.67 -38.73 -31.08
CA THR A 220 -27.49 -37.71 -31.77
C THR A 220 -26.93 -36.39 -31.26
N GLY A 221 -26.37 -35.47 -32.04
CA GLY A 221 -26.68 -35.05 -33.39
C GLY A 221 -26.55 -33.53 -33.33
N GLY A 222 -25.59 -32.95 -34.07
CA GLY A 222 -25.39 -31.51 -34.06
C GLY A 222 -26.59 -30.77 -34.64
N VAL A 223 -26.91 -29.60 -34.07
CA VAL A 223 -27.62 -28.54 -34.78
C VAL A 223 -26.98 -27.21 -34.39
N SER A 224 -26.48 -26.54 -35.42
CA SER A 224 -26.06 -25.14 -35.42
C SER A 224 -27.21 -24.31 -36.02
N ALA A 225 -27.56 -23.20 -35.39
CA ALA A 225 -28.31 -22.08 -35.97
C ALA A 225 -27.97 -20.84 -35.13
N ARG A 226 -27.03 -20.00 -35.55
CA ARG A 226 -27.13 -18.82 -36.45
C ARG A 226 -27.85 -17.59 -35.87
N PRO A 227 -27.39 -16.37 -36.24
CA PRO A 227 -27.68 -15.12 -35.55
C PRO A 227 -28.97 -14.46 -36.04
N HIS A 228 -29.60 -13.67 -35.17
CA HIS A 228 -30.60 -12.69 -35.55
C HIS A 228 -29.94 -11.31 -35.63
N GLY A 229 -29.98 -10.72 -36.83
CA GLY A 229 -29.99 -9.28 -37.02
C GLY A 229 -31.40 -8.87 -37.43
N ASP A 230 -31.85 -7.73 -36.92
CA ASP A 230 -32.20 -6.53 -37.69
C ASP A 230 -31.84 -5.31 -36.83
#